data_AF-A0A9E7EHZ5-F1
#
_entry.id   AF-A0A9E7EHZ5-F1
#
_cell.length_a   1.000
_cell.length_b   1.000
_cell.length_c   1.000
_cell.angle_alpha   90.00
_cell.angle_beta   90.00
_cell.angle_gamma   90.00
#
_symmetry.space_group_name_H-M   'P 1'
#
loop_
_entity.id
_entity.type
_entity.pdbx_description
1 polymer ?
#
loop_
_entity_poly.entity_id
_entity_poly.type
_entity_poly.pdbx_seq_one_letter_code
_entity_poly.pdbx_strand_id
1 'polypeptide(L)'
;MGADVTANCVHPGVVRTRLNRDREGVVTGPLPSQVLVVLFSLRSDLDVEPCHQSPDLAFFLVTKLVKTMPQAAATTCYVATHPRLVGVSGRYFADCNEASPSPLASRAHEAAQLWRASDSMTATDLDRTASGLEPQLASDRPDDEK
;
A
#
# COMPACT_ATOMS: atom_id res chain seq x y z
N MET A 1 10.13 23.42 16.35
CA MET A 1 10.43 23.72 14.94
C MET A 1 9.62 22.75 14.09
N GLY A 2 8.64 23.22 13.33
CA GLY A 2 8.01 22.39 12.32
C GLY A 2 8.93 22.34 11.10
N ALA A 3 9.27 21.14 10.62
CA ALA A 3 9.93 21.03 9.32
C ALA A 3 8.97 21.60 8.26
N ASP A 4 9.51 22.33 7.27
CA ASP A 4 8.75 22.81 6.11
C ASP A 4 8.45 21.65 5.15
N VAL A 5 7.74 20.65 5.66
CA VAL A 5 7.46 19.38 5.00
C VAL A 5 6.00 19.03 5.24
N THR A 6 5.31 18.71 4.16
CA THR A 6 3.94 18.19 4.19
C THR A 6 3.94 16.68 3.99
N ALA A 7 3.15 15.95 4.77
CA ALA A 7 2.95 14.51 4.63
C ALA A 7 1.47 14.23 4.38
N ASN A 8 1.16 13.64 3.23
CA ASN A 8 -0.20 13.30 2.83
C ASN A 8 -0.25 11.87 2.30
N CYS A 9 -1.43 11.27 2.36
CA CYS A 9 -1.71 9.94 1.84
C CYS A 9 -2.52 10.03 0.55
N VAL A 10 -2.25 9.12 -0.39
CA VAL A 10 -2.95 9.07 -1.68
C VAL A 10 -3.44 7.66 -1.97
N HIS A 11 -4.62 7.57 -2.58
CA HIS A 11 -5.16 6.33 -3.11
C HIS A 11 -5.26 6.43 -4.64
N PRO A 12 -4.47 5.65 -5.40
CA PRO A 12 -4.48 5.70 -6.86
C PRO A 12 -5.69 4.97 -7.47
N GLY A 13 -6.55 4.35 -6.64
CA GLY A 13 -7.62 3.45 -7.07
C GLY A 13 -7.10 2.08 -7.49
N VAL A 14 -7.93 1.34 -8.22
CA VAL A 14 -7.56 0.03 -8.78
C VAL A 14 -6.87 0.26 -10.12
N VAL A 15 -5.61 -0.18 -10.23
CA VAL A 15 -4.73 0.11 -11.37
C VAL A 15 -4.22 -1.20 -11.99
N ARG A 16 -4.10 -1.25 -13.33
CA ARG A 16 -3.49 -2.38 -14.06
C ARG A 16 -1.99 -2.50 -13.79
N THR A 17 -1.60 -2.88 -12.57
CA THR A 17 -0.20 -3.15 -12.19
C THR A 17 0.02 -4.65 -11.98
N ARG A 18 1.26 -5.05 -11.67
CA ARG A 18 1.63 -6.45 -11.39
C ARG A 18 1.46 -6.84 -9.91
N LEU A 19 0.95 -5.92 -9.07
CA LEU A 19 0.67 -6.17 -7.67
C LEU A 19 -0.50 -7.17 -7.58
N ASN A 20 -0.27 -8.36 -6.98
CA ASN A 20 -1.16 -9.55 -6.94
C ASN A 20 -0.94 -10.63 -8.01
N ARG A 21 0.16 -10.64 -8.75
CA ARG A 21 0.44 -11.71 -9.74
C ARG A 21 0.63 -13.11 -9.13
N ASP A 22 1.24 -13.20 -7.95
CA ASP A 22 1.70 -14.48 -7.37
C ASP A 22 0.88 -14.94 -6.16
N ARG A 23 -0.38 -14.47 -6.01
CA ARG A 23 -1.26 -14.98 -4.94
C ARG A 23 -2.03 -16.20 -5.44
N GLU A 24 -1.46 -17.38 -5.23
CA GLU A 24 -2.12 -18.68 -5.48
C GLU A 24 -3.09 -19.03 -4.33
N GLY A 25 -4.39 -18.70 -4.47
CA GLY A 25 -5.53 -19.41 -3.86
C GLY A 25 -5.83 -19.33 -2.35
N VAL A 26 -7.13 -19.12 -2.04
CA VAL A 26 -7.87 -19.44 -0.78
C VAL A 26 -7.88 -18.39 0.35
N VAL A 27 -8.94 -17.56 0.34
CA VAL A 27 -9.69 -17.18 1.55
C VAL A 27 -10.86 -18.16 1.67
N THR A 28 -10.75 -19.17 2.54
CA THR A 28 -11.91 -19.91 3.06
C THR A 28 -12.56 -19.07 4.16
N GLY A 29 -13.61 -18.35 3.78
CA GLY A 29 -14.50 -17.62 4.68
C GLY A 29 -15.70 -17.10 3.87
N PRO A 30 -16.89 -16.95 4.45
CA PRO A 30 -18.05 -16.45 3.72
C PRO A 30 -17.70 -15.07 3.13
N LEU A 31 -17.82 -14.97 1.81
CA LEU A 31 -17.20 -14.00 0.92
C LEU A 31 -17.36 -12.52 1.36
N PRO A 32 -16.26 -11.75 1.37
CA PRO A 32 -16.28 -10.32 1.08
C PRO A 32 -15.59 -10.05 -0.26
N SER A 33 -16.37 -9.96 -1.33
CA SER A 33 -16.21 -9.13 -2.55
C SER A 33 -14.88 -9.06 -3.33
N GLN A 34 -13.86 -9.86 -3.04
CA GLN A 34 -12.49 -9.61 -3.55
C GLN A 34 -11.89 -10.73 -4.41
N VAL A 35 -12.75 -11.49 -5.13
CA VAL A 35 -12.49 -12.26 -6.39
C VAL A 35 -13.59 -11.97 -7.46
N LEU A 36 -14.32 -10.87 -7.25
CA LEU A 36 -14.54 -9.78 -8.24
C LEU A 36 -13.19 -9.18 -8.74
N VAL A 37 -12.08 -9.59 -8.11
CA VAL A 37 -10.71 -9.12 -8.27
C VAL A 37 -10.00 -9.95 -9.33
N VAL A 38 -9.78 -9.31 -10.47
CA VAL A 38 -8.66 -9.51 -11.41
C VAL A 38 -8.47 -10.91 -12.06
N LEU A 39 -9.48 -11.79 -11.98
CA LEU A 39 -9.72 -12.96 -12.86
C LEU A 39 -11.24 -13.23 -12.99
N PHE A 40 -12.06 -12.23 -13.25
CA PHE A 40 -12.48 -12.03 -14.64
C PHE A 40 -11.50 -11.20 -15.50
N SER A 41 -10.40 -10.68 -14.95
CA SER A 41 -9.38 -9.95 -15.75
C SER A 41 -8.42 -10.89 -16.51
N LEU A 42 -8.57 -10.94 -17.83
CA LEU A 42 -7.48 -10.96 -18.85
C LEU A 42 -6.58 -12.22 -18.98
N ARG A 43 -7.15 -13.42 -18.80
CA ARG A 43 -6.59 -14.69 -19.31
C ARG A 43 -7.70 -15.63 -19.78
N SER A 44 -8.60 -15.12 -20.61
CA SER A 44 -8.69 -15.67 -21.97
C SER A 44 -7.92 -14.91 -23.06
N ASP A 45 -6.99 -14.01 -22.74
CA ASP A 45 -6.12 -13.43 -23.78
C ASP A 45 -5.23 -14.54 -24.41
N LEU A 46 -5.68 -14.99 -25.61
CA LEU A 46 -4.92 -15.56 -26.73
C LEU A 46 -4.47 -17.03 -26.63
N ASP A 47 -5.36 -17.97 -26.96
CA ASP A 47 -5.10 -19.02 -27.98
C ASP A 47 -6.41 -19.73 -28.42
N VAL A 48 -7.35 -18.99 -29.02
CA VAL A 48 -8.41 -19.58 -29.88
C VAL A 48 -8.74 -18.58 -30.99
N GLU A 49 -8.59 -19.05 -32.21
CA GLU A 49 -8.94 -18.39 -33.48
C GLU A 49 -10.35 -17.76 -33.51
N PRO A 50 -10.57 -16.74 -34.37
CA PRO A 50 -11.66 -15.80 -34.25
C PRO A 50 -12.95 -16.35 -34.85
N CYS A 51 -14.03 -16.38 -34.07
CA CYS A 51 -15.38 -16.47 -34.65
C CYS A 51 -16.41 -15.79 -33.75
N HIS A 52 -16.74 -14.54 -34.11
CA HIS A 52 -18.08 -13.95 -34.00
C HIS A 52 -18.82 -14.11 -32.65
N GLN A 53 -18.28 -13.55 -31.56
CA GLN A 53 -19.07 -13.31 -30.35
C GLN A 53 -18.83 -11.90 -29.81
N SER A 54 -19.93 -11.16 -29.64
CA SER A 54 -19.97 -9.82 -29.06
C SER A 54 -19.29 -9.79 -27.69
N PRO A 55 -18.54 -8.72 -27.33
CA PRO A 55 -17.90 -8.64 -26.02
C PRO A 55 -18.95 -8.70 -24.91
N ASP A 56 -18.74 -9.63 -23.97
CA ASP A 56 -19.63 -9.88 -22.84
C ASP A 56 -19.78 -8.60 -21.97
N LEU A 57 -21.00 -8.24 -21.59
CA LEU A 57 -21.30 -7.02 -20.81
C LEU A 57 -20.52 -7.01 -19.48
N ALA A 58 -20.26 -8.19 -18.91
CA ALA A 58 -19.42 -8.36 -17.73
C ALA A 58 -17.98 -7.86 -17.96
N PHE A 59 -17.40 -8.11 -19.14
CA PHE A 59 -16.08 -7.61 -19.53
C PHE A 59 -16.06 -6.08 -19.59
N PHE A 60 -17.11 -5.46 -20.13
CA PHE A 60 -17.23 -4.01 -20.21
C PHE A 60 -17.39 -3.34 -18.83
N LEU A 61 -18.13 -3.96 -17.91
CA LEU A 61 -18.35 -3.44 -16.55
C LEU A 61 -17.08 -3.56 -15.68
N VAL A 62 -16.35 -4.67 -15.79
CA VAL A 62 -15.09 -4.88 -15.04
C VAL A 62 -13.97 -3.98 -15.56
N THR A 63 -13.90 -3.74 -16.88
CA THR A 63 -12.85 -2.87 -17.47
C THR A 63 -13.01 -1.39 -17.13
N LYS A 64 -14.25 -0.92 -16.85
CA LYS A 64 -14.54 0.44 -16.36
C LYS A 64 -14.02 0.71 -14.94
N LEU A 65 -13.79 -0.32 -14.14
CA LEU A 65 -13.31 -0.20 -12.75
C LEU A 65 -11.79 -0.11 -12.64
N VAL A 66 -11.05 -0.33 -13.73
CA VAL A 66 -9.58 -0.35 -13.69
C VAL A 66 -8.97 0.86 -14.39
N LYS A 67 -8.31 1.70 -13.59
CA LYS A 67 -7.63 2.92 -14.05
C LYS A 67 -6.42 2.60 -14.91
N THR A 68 -6.12 3.49 -15.84
CA THR A 68 -4.86 3.49 -16.60
C THR A 68 -3.70 3.99 -15.73
N MET A 69 -2.45 3.75 -16.15
CA MET A 69 -1.26 4.25 -15.44
C MET A 69 -1.30 5.79 -15.27
N PRO A 70 -1.61 6.61 -16.30
CA PRO A 70 -1.74 8.06 -16.11
C PRO A 70 -2.87 8.45 -15.15
N GLN A 71 -4.03 7.78 -15.23
CA GLN A 71 -5.17 8.08 -14.37
C GLN A 71 -4.86 7.75 -12.90
N ALA A 72 -4.13 6.66 -12.66
CA ALA A 72 -3.66 6.28 -11.34
C ALA A 72 -2.64 7.27 -10.74
N ALA A 73 -1.74 7.77 -11.58
CA ALA A 73 -0.72 8.73 -11.17
C ALA A 73 -1.29 10.13 -10.91
N ALA A 74 -2.46 10.47 -11.48
CA ALA A 74 -3.04 11.80 -11.41
C ALA A 74 -3.17 12.34 -9.98
N THR A 75 -3.70 11.54 -9.04
CA THR A 75 -3.84 11.96 -7.64
C THR A 75 -2.49 12.23 -6.99
N THR A 76 -1.49 11.38 -7.25
CA THR A 76 -0.13 11.57 -6.71
C THR A 76 0.51 12.84 -7.26
N CYS A 77 0.43 13.05 -8.58
CA CYS A 77 0.95 14.26 -9.22
C CYS A 77 0.25 15.52 -8.71
N TYR A 78 -1.08 15.49 -8.58
CA TYR A 78 -1.87 16.57 -8.02
C TYR A 78 -1.41 16.91 -6.58
N VAL A 79 -1.30 15.90 -5.71
CA VAL A 79 -0.91 16.10 -4.32
C VAL A 79 0.52 16.61 -4.17
N ALA A 80 1.44 16.16 -5.03
CA ALA A 80 2.84 16.54 -4.97
C ALA A 80 3.13 17.94 -5.54
N THR A 81 2.32 18.46 -6.47
CA THR A 81 2.72 19.62 -7.28
C THR A 81 1.73 20.78 -7.28
N HIS A 82 0.45 20.56 -6.96
CA HIS A 82 -0.54 21.60 -7.19
C HIS A 82 -0.42 22.72 -6.14
N PRO A 83 -0.37 24.01 -6.54
CA PRO A 83 -0.18 25.13 -5.61
C PRO A 83 -1.26 25.27 -4.52
N ARG A 84 -2.42 24.62 -4.69
CA ARG A 84 -3.50 24.62 -3.68
C ARG A 84 -3.16 23.78 -2.45
N LEU A 85 -2.11 22.95 -2.53
CA LEU A 85 -1.72 22.02 -1.49
C LEU A 85 -0.42 22.43 -0.79
N VAL A 86 0.11 23.61 -1.09
CA VAL A 86 1.23 24.19 -0.34
C VAL A 86 0.83 24.34 1.13
N GLY A 87 1.61 23.75 2.03
CA GLY A 87 1.34 23.74 3.47
C GLY A 87 0.21 22.81 3.92
N VAL A 88 -0.44 22.07 3.00
CA VAL A 88 -1.49 21.11 3.35
C VAL A 88 -0.84 19.79 3.76
N SER A 89 -1.05 19.37 5.01
CA SER A 89 -0.47 18.15 5.59
C SER A 89 -1.53 17.35 6.36
N GLY A 90 -1.29 16.05 6.53
CA GLY A 90 -2.15 15.13 7.29
C GLY A 90 -3.45 14.76 6.58
N ARG A 91 -3.51 14.91 5.25
CA ARG A 91 -4.72 14.67 4.45
C ARG A 91 -4.64 13.37 3.67
N TYR A 92 -5.81 12.83 3.34
CA TYR A 92 -5.98 11.64 2.53
C TYR A 92 -6.71 12.01 1.24
N PHE A 93 -6.16 11.64 0.08
CA PHE A 93 -6.71 12.00 -1.23
C PHE A 93 -7.06 10.77 -2.07
N ALA A 94 -8.19 10.85 -2.76
CA ALA A 94 -8.61 9.90 -3.77
C ALA A 94 -9.23 10.66 -4.95
N ASP A 95 -8.95 10.23 -6.18
CA ASP A 95 -9.47 10.87 -7.40
C ASP A 95 -9.27 12.40 -7.43
N CYS A 96 -8.07 12.86 -7.03
CA CYS A 96 -7.70 14.28 -6.89
C CYS A 96 -8.54 15.12 -5.90
N ASN A 97 -9.34 14.48 -5.04
CA ASN A 97 -10.15 15.14 -4.02
C ASN A 97 -9.73 14.68 -2.62
N GLU A 98 -9.90 15.54 -1.61
CA GLU A 98 -9.75 15.12 -0.21
C GLU A 98 -10.87 14.13 0.14
N ALA A 99 -10.50 13.04 0.80
CA ALA A 99 -11.40 11.96 1.18
C ALA A 99 -11.16 11.56 2.64
N SER A 100 -12.18 10.99 3.26
CA SER A 100 -12.08 10.51 4.64
C SER A 100 -11.43 9.12 4.69
N PRO A 101 -10.39 8.92 5.52
CA PRO A 101 -9.85 7.60 5.77
C PRO A 101 -10.79 6.78 6.68
N SER A 102 -10.46 5.50 6.90
CA SER A 102 -11.24 4.64 7.79
C SER A 102 -11.15 5.11 9.25
N PRO A 103 -12.15 4.80 10.10
CA PRO A 103 -12.13 5.21 11.51
C PRO A 103 -10.91 4.68 12.28
N LEU A 104 -10.38 3.51 11.91
CA LEU A 104 -9.17 2.94 12.51
C LEU A 104 -7.93 3.74 12.11
N ALA A 105 -7.82 4.12 10.83
CA ALA A 105 -6.70 4.90 10.32
C ALA A 105 -6.64 6.32 10.93
N SER A 106 -7.77 6.85 11.40
CA SER A 106 -7.83 8.15 12.10
C SER A 106 -7.44 8.10 13.58
N ARG A 107 -7.14 6.93 14.17
CA ARG A 107 -6.83 6.81 15.60
C ARG A 107 -5.37 7.13 15.88
N ALA A 108 -5.12 8.29 16.49
CA ALA A 108 -3.77 8.73 16.86
C ALA A 108 -3.04 7.75 17.80
N HIS A 109 -3.77 7.10 18.72
CA HIS A 109 -3.18 6.13 19.65
C HIS A 109 -2.61 4.90 18.91
N GLU A 110 -3.38 4.32 17.97
CA GLU A 110 -2.95 3.18 17.15
C GLU A 110 -1.75 3.57 16.27
N ALA A 111 -1.78 4.77 15.67
CA ALA A 111 -0.67 5.28 14.88
C ALA A 111 0.62 5.42 15.70
N ALA A 112 0.53 5.95 16.92
CA ALA A 112 1.68 6.06 17.83
C ALA A 112 2.22 4.70 18.27
N GLN A 113 1.34 3.73 18.53
CA GLN A 113 1.73 2.36 18.86
C GLN A 113 2.43 1.68 17.69
N LEU A 114 1.87 1.79 16.48
CA LEU A 114 2.44 1.24 15.25
C LEU A 114 3.81 1.85 14.94
N TRP A 115 3.97 3.17 15.16
CA TRP A 115 5.24 3.86 14.98
C TRP A 115 6.31 3.27 15.91
N ARG A 116 6.03 3.19 17.22
CA ARG A 116 6.98 2.63 18.21
C ARG A 116 7.38 1.20 17.89
N ALA A 117 6.42 0.37 17.49
CA ALA A 117 6.69 -1.00 17.10
C ALA A 117 7.60 -1.05 15.86
N SER A 118 7.30 -0.24 14.84
CA SER A 118 8.08 -0.18 13.60
C SER A 118 9.50 0.33 13.84
N ASP A 119 9.64 1.39 14.62
CA ASP A 119 10.93 1.97 15.02
C ASP A 119 11.80 0.94 15.75
N SER A 120 11.21 0.18 16.69
CA SER A 120 11.91 -0.92 17.36
C SER A 120 12.34 -2.05 16.43
N MET A 121 11.59 -2.32 15.35
CA MET A 121 11.91 -3.37 14.38
C MET A 121 13.01 -2.94 13.40
N THR A 122 13.10 -1.64 13.09
CA THR A 122 14.08 -1.08 12.16
C THR A 122 15.32 -0.50 12.84
N ALA A 123 15.30 -0.37 14.17
CA ALA A 123 16.43 0.12 14.94
C ALA A 123 17.66 -0.77 14.70
N THR A 124 18.71 -0.15 14.18
CA THR A 124 20.01 -0.80 14.01
C THR A 124 20.75 -0.85 15.36
N ASP A 125 21.76 -1.72 15.49
CA ASP A 125 22.56 -1.77 16.72
C ASP A 125 23.30 -0.44 17.00
N LEU A 126 23.53 0.38 15.97
CA LEU A 126 24.09 1.73 16.10
C LEU A 126 23.09 2.71 16.72
N ASP A 127 21.80 2.62 16.37
CA ASP A 127 20.75 3.44 16.99
C ASP A 127 20.45 3.00 18.43
N ARG A 128 20.59 1.70 18.72
CA ARG A 128 20.39 1.13 20.05
C ARG A 128 21.50 1.55 21.02
N THR A 129 22.74 1.55 20.54
CA THR A 129 23.92 2.04 21.29
C THR A 129 23.89 3.56 21.47
N ALA A 130 23.49 4.33 20.44
CA ALA A 130 23.31 5.78 20.54
C ALA A 130 22.13 6.17 21.47
N SER A 131 21.10 5.33 21.56
CA SER A 131 19.96 5.51 22.48
C SER A 131 20.26 5.05 23.92
N GLY A 132 21.50 4.66 24.22
CA GLY A 132 21.94 4.28 25.58
C GLY A 132 21.46 2.91 26.05
N LEU A 133 20.93 2.08 25.16
CA LEU A 133 20.66 0.67 25.44
C LEU A 133 21.88 -0.15 25.01
N GLU A 134 22.90 -0.15 25.85
CA GLU A 134 24.09 -1.01 25.69
C GLU A 134 23.65 -2.44 25.35
N PRO A 135 24.11 -3.03 24.23
CA PRO A 135 24.02 -4.47 24.04
C PRO A 135 24.74 -5.10 25.22
N GLN A 136 24.06 -5.95 26.00
CA GLN A 136 24.80 -6.84 26.90
C GLN A 136 25.70 -7.70 26.02
N LEU A 137 26.97 -7.29 25.99
CA LEU A 137 28.08 -8.00 25.38
C LEU A 137 27.97 -9.42 25.91
N ALA A 138 27.52 -10.35 25.06
CA ALA A 138 27.46 -11.76 25.38
C ALA A 138 28.89 -12.22 25.65
N SER A 139 29.28 -12.18 26.93
CA SER A 139 30.54 -12.66 27.44
C SER A 139 30.48 -14.17 27.59
N ASP A 140 30.08 -14.87 26.53
CA ASP A 140 30.27 -16.31 26.44
C ASP A 140 31.29 -16.56 25.35
N ARG A 141 32.54 -16.20 25.65
CA ARG A 141 33.66 -16.97 25.10
C ARG A 141 33.63 -18.33 25.82
N PRO A 142 33.70 -19.45 25.10
CA PRO A 142 34.01 -20.71 25.75
C PRO A 142 35.48 -20.62 26.18
N ASP A 143 35.71 -20.32 27.46
CA ASP A 143 37.01 -20.58 28.08
C ASP A 143 37.10 -22.10 28.28
N ASP A 144 38.03 -22.69 27.54
CA ASP A 144 38.46 -24.07 27.67
C ASP A 144 38.79 -24.42 29.13
N GLU A 145 38.20 -25.48 29.68
CA GLU A 145 38.91 -26.29 30.68
C GLU A 145 38.47 -27.77 30.73
N LYS A 146 39.31 -28.58 30.07
CA LYS A 146 39.83 -29.93 30.40
C LYS A 146 38.89 -31.08 30.80
#